data_AF-A0A434F6H1-F1
#
_entry.id   AF-A0A434F6H1-F1
#
_cell.length_a   1.000
_cell.length_b   1.000
_cell.length_c   1.000
_cell.angle_alpha   90.00
_cell.angle_beta   90.00
_cell.angle_gamma   90.00
#
_symmetry.space_group_name_H-M   'P 1'
#
loop_
_entity.id
_entity.type
_entity.pdbx_description
1 polymer ?
#
loop_
_entity_poly.entity_id
_entity_poly.type
_entity_poly.pdbx_seq_one_letter_code
_entity_poly.pdbx_strand_id
1 'polypeptide(L)'
;MEGAVGQYGIAVEPAGMAKYLGDWAGDYQGDALAVLRPGSVAEVQALMRLCNELGLGVVPQGGNTGLVSGAIDSKGGGLVVLSLERLNAIRRIDAGNFTLQADAGCVLQT
;
A
#
# COMPACT_ATOMS: atom_id res chain seq x y z
N MET A 1 -9.00 5.74 -11.59
CA MET A 1 -8.57 4.80 -10.53
C MET A 1 -9.77 4.29 -9.71
N GLU A 2 -10.77 5.10 -9.35
CA GLU A 2 -11.93 4.66 -8.54
C GLU A 2 -12.68 3.45 -9.13
N GLY A 3 -12.88 3.42 -10.44
CA GLY A 3 -13.50 2.26 -11.12
C GLY A 3 -12.73 0.94 -10.98
N ALA A 4 -11.46 0.98 -10.55
CA ALA A 4 -10.64 -0.21 -10.32
C ALA A 4 -10.75 -0.76 -8.90
N VAL A 5 -10.96 0.08 -7.87
CA VAL A 5 -10.87 -0.31 -6.45
C VAL A 5 -12.09 0.10 -5.60
N GLY A 6 -13.09 0.70 -6.23
CA GLY A 6 -14.26 1.27 -5.58
C GLY A 6 -13.95 2.54 -4.79
N GLN A 7 -15.01 3.22 -4.33
CA GLN A 7 -14.93 4.53 -3.65
C GLN A 7 -14.07 4.55 -2.37
N TYR A 8 -13.94 3.40 -1.69
CA TYR A 8 -13.17 3.29 -0.44
C TYR A 8 -11.72 2.83 -0.66
N GLY A 9 -11.36 2.51 -1.91
CA GLY A 9 -10.03 2.05 -2.28
C GLY A 9 -9.05 3.19 -2.58
N ILE A 10 -9.46 4.45 -2.46
CA ILE A 10 -8.63 5.62 -2.77
C ILE A 10 -8.82 6.69 -1.68
N ALA A 11 -7.72 7.26 -1.21
CA ALA A 11 -7.72 8.49 -0.44
C ALA A 11 -6.90 9.55 -1.18
N VAL A 12 -7.49 10.73 -1.35
CA VAL A 12 -6.85 11.92 -1.96
C VAL A 12 -6.90 13.14 -1.04
N GLU A 13 -7.78 13.12 -0.04
CA GLU A 13 -7.89 14.20 0.94
C GLU A 13 -6.74 14.12 1.95
N PRO A 14 -6.14 15.25 2.35
CA PRO A 14 -5.00 15.26 3.28
C PRO A 14 -5.24 14.48 4.58
N ALA A 15 -6.44 14.62 5.17
CA ALA A 15 -6.81 13.91 6.38
C ALA A 15 -6.87 12.38 6.19
N GLY A 16 -7.29 11.92 4.99
CA GLY A 16 -7.31 10.51 4.64
C GLY A 16 -5.92 9.92 4.36
N MET A 17 -4.98 10.76 3.93
CA MET A 17 -3.61 10.35 3.62
C MET A 17 -2.65 10.42 4.81
N ALA A 18 -2.94 11.24 5.83
CA ALA A 18 -2.01 11.60 6.90
C ALA A 18 -1.23 10.42 7.52
N LYS A 19 -1.88 9.27 7.79
CA LYS A 19 -1.22 8.10 8.41
C LYS A 19 -0.22 7.37 7.51
N TYR A 20 -0.25 7.62 6.20
CA TYR A 20 0.60 6.94 5.20
C TYR A 20 1.82 7.78 4.82
N LEU A 21 1.90 9.03 5.26
CA LEU A 21 2.90 10.01 4.79
C LEU A 21 4.10 10.15 5.73
N GLY A 22 3.93 9.85 7.01
CA GLY A 22 5.04 9.84 7.97
C GLY A 22 5.78 8.51 7.92
N ASP A 23 7.10 8.54 8.09
CA ASP A 23 7.86 7.31 8.31
C ASP A 23 7.83 6.87 9.78
N TRP A 24 8.26 5.64 10.05
CA TRP A 24 8.24 5.10 11.40
C TRP A 24 9.28 5.72 12.32
N ALA A 25 10.44 6.08 11.77
CA ALA A 25 11.51 6.70 12.54
C ALA A 25 11.12 8.10 13.04
N GLY A 26 10.21 8.77 12.35
CA GLY A 26 9.79 10.15 12.63
C GLY A 26 10.76 11.19 12.05
N ASP A 27 11.73 10.75 11.25
CA ASP A 27 12.74 11.60 10.64
C ASP A 27 12.21 12.30 9.39
N TYR A 28 11.22 11.70 8.72
CA TYR A 28 10.70 12.20 7.44
C TYR A 28 9.18 12.23 7.39
N GLN A 29 8.67 13.35 6.86
CA GLN A 29 7.30 13.50 6.42
C GLN A 29 7.30 13.61 4.90
N GLY A 30 6.71 12.63 4.22
CA GLY A 30 6.53 12.61 2.77
C GLY A 30 5.23 13.27 2.33
N ASP A 31 4.95 13.13 1.03
CA ASP A 31 3.70 13.52 0.38
C ASP A 31 3.17 12.36 -0.49
N ALA A 32 2.00 12.50 -1.09
CA ALA A 32 1.52 11.57 -2.11
C ALA A 32 0.46 12.24 -3.00
N LEU A 33 0.41 11.87 -4.28
CA LEU A 33 -0.70 12.25 -5.16
C LEU A 33 -2.03 11.60 -4.73
N ALA A 34 -1.93 10.36 -4.24
CA ALA A 34 -3.04 9.57 -3.73
C ALA A 34 -2.51 8.38 -2.93
N VAL A 35 -3.35 7.86 -2.04
CA VAL A 35 -3.16 6.55 -1.41
C VAL A 35 -4.17 5.57 -2.00
N LEU A 36 -3.66 4.52 -2.62
CA LEU A 36 -4.43 3.44 -3.23
C LEU A 36 -4.44 2.23 -2.29
N ARG A 37 -5.62 1.69 -2.00
CA ARG A 37 -5.86 0.65 -0.99
C ARG A 37 -6.62 -0.53 -1.61
N PRO A 38 -6.01 -1.33 -2.49
CA PRO A 38 -6.68 -2.47 -3.12
C PRO A 38 -7.06 -3.55 -2.09
N GLY A 39 -8.24 -4.14 -2.25
CA GLY A 39 -8.72 -5.28 -1.46
C GLY A 39 -8.48 -6.65 -2.12
N SER A 40 -7.93 -6.69 -3.34
CA SER A 40 -7.67 -7.93 -4.06
C SER A 40 -6.44 -7.85 -4.98
N VAL A 41 -5.92 -9.01 -5.38
CA VAL A 41 -4.82 -9.08 -6.37
C VAL A 41 -5.26 -8.51 -7.73
N ALA A 42 -6.52 -8.71 -8.12
CA ALA A 42 -7.06 -8.16 -9.36
C ALA A 42 -7.07 -6.62 -9.34
N GLU A 43 -7.43 -6.04 -8.19
CA GLU A 43 -7.37 -4.59 -7.96
C GLU A 43 -5.94 -4.06 -8.02
N VAL A 44 -4.97 -4.73 -7.39
CA VAL A 44 -3.54 -4.38 -7.51
C VAL A 44 -3.12 -4.35 -8.98
N GLN A 45 -3.42 -5.40 -9.73
CA GLN A 45 -3.07 -5.50 -11.15
C GLN A 45 -3.69 -4.38 -11.99
N ALA A 46 -4.97 -4.05 -11.76
CA ALA A 46 -5.66 -2.98 -12.45
C ALA A 46 -5.03 -1.61 -12.14
N LEU A 47 -4.69 -1.36 -10.88
CA LEU A 47 -4.01 -0.13 -10.46
C LEU A 47 -2.61 -0.01 -11.06
N MET A 48 -1.81 -1.09 -11.07
CA MET A 48 -0.45 -1.05 -11.63
C MET A 48 -0.45 -0.81 -13.13
N ARG A 49 -1.40 -1.42 -13.87
CA ARG A 49 -1.60 -1.11 -15.29
C ARG A 49 -1.93 0.37 -15.49
N LEU A 50 -2.88 0.90 -14.72
CA LEU A 50 -3.27 2.30 -14.83
C LEU A 50 -2.16 3.28 -14.42
N CYS A 51 -1.40 3.00 -13.37
CA CYS A 51 -0.25 3.82 -12.97
C CYS A 51 0.81 3.83 -14.08
N ASN A 52 1.09 2.67 -14.70
CA ASN A 52 2.01 2.58 -15.82
C ASN A 52 1.51 3.37 -17.05
N GLU A 53 0.23 3.24 -17.41
CA GLU A 53 -0.38 4.01 -18.51
C GLU A 53 -0.31 5.53 -18.28
N LEU A 54 -0.43 5.97 -17.02
CA LEU A 54 -0.37 7.38 -16.63
C LEU A 54 1.06 7.88 -16.32
N GLY A 55 2.07 7.00 -16.35
CA GLY A 55 3.45 7.35 -15.99
C GLY A 55 3.65 7.69 -14.51
N LEU A 56 2.77 7.20 -13.63
CA LEU A 56 2.82 7.46 -12.19
C LEU A 56 3.75 6.48 -11.49
N GLY A 57 4.71 7.00 -10.73
CA GLY A 57 5.54 6.20 -9.84
C GLY A 57 4.76 5.72 -8.62
N VAL A 58 5.12 4.54 -8.10
CA VAL A 58 4.38 3.86 -7.03
C VAL A 58 5.32 3.51 -5.88
N VAL A 59 4.89 3.79 -4.65
CA VAL A 59 5.56 3.33 -3.41
C VAL A 59 4.69 2.26 -2.74
N PRO A 60 5.11 0.98 -2.71
CA PRO A 60 4.38 -0.05 -1.98
C PRO A 60 4.55 0.14 -0.47
N GLN A 61 3.43 0.05 0.26
CA GLN A 61 3.42 0.24 1.72
C GLN A 61 2.65 -0.89 2.43
N GLY A 62 3.35 -1.58 3.33
CA GLY A 62 2.78 -2.56 4.26
C GLY A 62 2.38 -1.89 5.58
N GLY A 63 2.95 -2.35 6.70
CA GLY A 63 2.73 -1.75 8.03
C GLY A 63 3.39 -0.39 8.28
N ASN A 64 4.10 0.15 7.28
CA ASN A 64 4.83 1.43 7.37
C ASN A 64 5.82 1.52 8.56
N THR A 65 6.49 0.42 8.90
CA THR A 65 7.43 0.32 10.03
C THR A 65 8.91 0.34 9.60
N GLY A 66 9.20 0.79 8.37
CA GLY A 66 10.56 0.84 7.84
C GLY A 66 11.35 2.03 8.41
N LEU A 67 12.67 1.84 8.61
CA LEU A 67 13.56 2.82 9.28
C LEU A 67 14.38 3.69 8.32
N VAL A 68 14.10 3.62 7.02
CA VAL A 68 14.86 4.32 5.96
C VAL A 68 13.93 5.04 4.98
N SER A 69 12.70 5.32 5.40
CA SER A 69 11.66 6.04 4.64
C SER A 69 11.29 5.42 3.28
N GLY A 70 11.65 4.15 3.03
CA GLY A 70 11.42 3.49 1.75
C GLY A 70 9.95 3.22 1.40
N ALA A 71 9.03 3.49 2.33
CA ALA A 71 7.60 3.26 2.16
C ALA A 71 6.78 4.56 2.01
N ILE A 72 7.45 5.72 1.88
CA ILE A 72 6.84 7.03 1.64
C ILE A 72 7.54 7.75 0.47
N ASP A 73 6.90 8.77 -0.11
CA ASP A 73 7.57 9.68 -1.06
C ASP A 73 8.32 10.79 -0.29
N SER A 74 9.45 10.44 0.32
CA SER A 74 10.26 11.36 1.12
C SER A 74 10.95 12.47 0.33
N LYS A 75 10.93 12.40 -1.02
CA LYS A 75 11.59 13.36 -1.91
C LYS A 75 10.60 14.24 -2.67
N GLY A 76 9.29 14.07 -2.47
CA GLY A 76 8.26 14.83 -3.17
C GLY A 76 8.27 14.61 -4.67
N GLY A 77 8.53 13.37 -5.12
CA GLY A 77 8.57 12.98 -6.52
C GLY A 77 7.19 12.92 -7.20
N GLY A 78 6.11 13.14 -6.44
CA GLY A 78 4.74 13.03 -6.94
C GLY A 78 4.34 11.57 -7.14
N LEU A 79 4.65 10.72 -6.17
CA LEU A 79 4.33 9.29 -6.23
C LEU A 79 2.94 9.00 -5.67
N VAL A 80 2.36 7.85 -6.06
CA VAL A 80 1.20 7.28 -5.36
C VAL A 80 1.68 6.25 -4.34
N VAL A 81 1.05 6.23 -3.17
CA VAL A 81 1.27 5.17 -2.18
C VAL A 81 0.31 4.02 -2.46
N LEU A 82 0.80 2.80 -2.54
CA LEU A 82 0.00 1.58 -2.66
C LEU A 82 -0.01 0.85 -1.32
N SER A 83 -1.02 1.09 -0.50
CA SER A 83 -1.19 0.41 0.79
C SER A 83 -1.84 -0.96 0.62
N LEU A 84 -1.17 -2.00 1.13
CA LEU A 84 -1.63 -3.39 1.03
C LEU A 84 -2.47 -3.84 2.25
N GLU A 85 -2.79 -2.93 3.17
CA GLU A 85 -3.42 -3.25 4.47
C GLU A 85 -4.78 -3.97 4.37
N ARG A 86 -5.49 -3.81 3.24
CA ARG A 86 -6.79 -4.48 2.98
C ARG A 86 -6.62 -5.89 2.41
N LEU A 87 -5.43 -6.24 1.93
CA LEU A 87 -5.09 -7.55 1.39
C LEU A 87 -4.38 -8.35 2.50
N ASN A 88 -5.14 -8.87 3.48
CA ASN A 88 -4.59 -9.39 4.73
C ASN A 88 -5.11 -10.79 5.12
N ALA A 89 -5.55 -11.59 4.15
CA ALA A 89 -6.07 -12.93 4.43
C ALA A 89 -4.95 -13.97 4.56
N ILE A 90 -5.07 -14.86 5.55
CA ILE A 90 -4.39 -16.15 5.54
C ILE A 90 -5.09 -17.03 4.51
N ARG A 91 -4.39 -17.40 3.43
CA ARG A 91 -4.94 -18.11 2.28
C ARG A 91 -4.96 -19.62 2.49
N ARG A 92 -3.91 -20.17 3.11
CA ARG A 92 -3.76 -21.60 3.34
C ARG A 92 -2.77 -21.84 4.48
N ILE A 93 -3.07 -22.86 5.28
CA ILE A 93 -2.14 -23.45 6.25
C ILE A 93 -2.00 -24.92 5.87
N ASP A 94 -0.78 -25.37 5.67
CA ASP A 94 -0.45 -26.76 5.38
C ASP A 94 0.53 -27.26 6.45
N ALA A 95 -0.04 -27.80 7.52
CA ALA A 95 0.72 -28.27 8.68
C ALA A 95 1.58 -29.49 8.33
N GLY A 96 1.16 -30.34 7.38
CA GLY A 96 1.93 -31.50 6.95
C GLY A 96 3.23 -31.12 6.24
N ASN A 97 3.20 -29.99 5.53
CA ASN A 97 4.36 -29.46 4.80
C ASN A 97 5.06 -28.29 5.51
N PHE A 98 4.62 -27.90 6.71
CA PHE A 98 5.13 -26.72 7.44
C PHE A 98 5.12 -25.42 6.62
N THR A 99 4.06 -25.19 5.84
CA THR A 99 3.92 -23.97 5.02
C THR A 99 2.65 -23.20 5.33
N LEU A 100 2.73 -21.87 5.15
CA LEU A 100 1.61 -20.95 5.25
C LEU A 100 1.65 -20.00 4.06
N GLN A 101 0.49 -19.77 3.46
CA GLN A 101 0.29 -18.76 2.42
C GLN A 101 -0.55 -17.63 3.00
N ALA A 102 -0.04 -16.41 2.90
CA ALA A 102 -0.67 -15.19 3.39
C ALA A 102 -0.61 -14.10 2.33
N ASP A 103 -1.54 -13.17 2.40
CA ASP A 103 -1.43 -11.92 1.65
C ASP A 103 -0.36 -10.99 2.24
N ALA A 104 0.10 -10.07 1.41
CA ALA A 104 1.16 -9.13 1.76
C ALA A 104 0.82 -8.16 2.91
N GLY A 105 -0.47 -7.92 3.17
CA GLY A 105 -0.95 -7.07 4.25
C GLY A 105 -1.21 -7.80 5.56
N CYS A 106 -0.93 -9.11 5.66
CA CYS A 106 -1.06 -9.84 6.92
C CYS A 106 -0.12 -9.27 7.99
N VAL A 107 -0.69 -8.89 9.13
CA VAL A 107 0.07 -8.42 10.29
C VAL A 107 0.80 -9.59 10.94
N LEU A 108 2.10 -9.41 11.23
CA LEU A 108 2.93 -10.44 11.84
C LEU A 108 2.54 -10.70 13.30
N GLN A 109 2.29 -9.64 14.08
CA GLN A 109 1.91 -9.70 15.48
C GLN A 109 1.20 -8.41 15.92
N THR A 110 0.26 -8.54 16.86
CA THR A 110 -0.45 -7.44 17.54
C THR A 110 0.01 -7.31 18.99
#